data_AF-A0A937IEM5-F1
#
_entry.id   AF-A0A937IEM5-F1
#
_cell.length_a   1.000
_cell.length_b   1.000
_cell.length_c   1.000
_cell.angle_alpha   90.00
_cell.angle_beta   90.00
_cell.angle_gamma   90.00
#
_symmetry.space_group_name_H-M   'P 1'
#
loop_
_entity.id
_entity.type
_entity.pdbx_description
1 polymer ?
#
loop_
_entity_poly.entity_id
_entity_poly.type
_entity_poly.pdbx_seq_one_letter_code
_entity_poly.pdbx_strand_id
1 'polypeptide(L)'
;MLERTFLGVKKRVSVTENIEFSGTVVSFDGQVIESSHFPASIGSECIIESKLGASSKGAIVGFRDNKNIIFQYEKSSKILSGDKVTASFGLKEIEVGPNLLGRVIDGLGHPLDGQGSIDAEERYPVEGKTVNPFDRGEITEIFDVGIKSINAVTSIGRGQRMGIIAGSGVGKSVLLSMITRCAEADVIVVGLIGERGRELASFSKEITSSHSKHKVIIVAVPADRSALLRLQGAKRATSIAEYFRDQGKNVLLILDSLTRVAHAQREIGLSLGEQPTARGYPPSVISLIPELIERTGAGIYSVGSITSIYTILADGDDTVADPIVDNARAILDGHIVLSRKLAQQGVYPAIDVGNSVSRLMDELCSEKHLQNARKLRKLVSIYQENQDLLLMGGYVQGQDSDLDLAVQLWPKIVGFLHQNQAENFSFVQTERLLSKLFE
;
A
#
# COMPACT_ATOMS: atom_id res chain seq x y z
N MET A 1 -34.60 22.41 -40.15
CA MET A 1 -33.86 23.69 -40.02
C MET A 1 -33.38 23.91 -38.57
N LEU A 2 -34.23 23.67 -37.56
CA LEU A 2 -33.88 23.71 -36.12
C LEU A 2 -32.73 22.77 -35.68
N GLU A 3 -32.63 21.55 -36.21
CA GLU A 3 -31.53 20.62 -35.86
C GLU A 3 -30.14 21.07 -36.35
N ARG A 4 -30.06 21.71 -37.52
CA ARG A 4 -28.81 22.29 -38.02
C ARG A 4 -28.38 23.50 -37.20
N THR A 5 -29.34 24.29 -36.72
CA THR A 5 -29.07 25.41 -35.81
C THR A 5 -28.62 24.92 -34.44
N PHE A 6 -29.22 23.84 -33.91
CA PHE A 6 -28.80 23.23 -32.63
C PHE A 6 -27.41 22.57 -32.71
N LEU A 7 -27.06 21.92 -33.82
CA LEU A 7 -25.69 21.42 -34.05
C LEU A 7 -24.68 22.57 -34.19
N GLY A 8 -25.07 23.67 -34.84
CA GLY A 8 -24.25 24.88 -34.95
C GLY A 8 -24.04 25.60 -33.62
N VAL A 9 -25.05 25.59 -32.73
CA VAL A 9 -24.97 26.15 -31.38
C VAL A 9 -24.22 25.21 -30.43
N LYS A 10 -24.40 23.88 -30.51
CA LYS A 10 -23.54 22.92 -29.76
C LYS A 10 -22.07 23.01 -30.18
N LYS A 11 -21.76 23.27 -31.45
CA LYS A 11 -20.39 23.53 -31.92
C LYS A 11 -19.84 24.91 -31.56
N ARG A 12 -20.70 25.88 -31.23
CA ARG A 12 -20.30 27.27 -30.89
C ARG A 12 -20.37 27.60 -29.40
N VAL A 13 -20.99 26.75 -28.57
CA VAL A 13 -21.14 26.95 -27.11
C VAL A 13 -20.23 26.02 -26.29
N SER A 14 -19.39 25.20 -26.94
CA SER A 14 -18.25 24.54 -26.29
C SER A 14 -16.90 25.09 -26.77
N VAL A 15 -16.84 26.39 -27.06
CA VAL A 15 -15.57 27.11 -26.91
C VAL A 15 -15.51 27.47 -25.43
N THR A 16 -15.17 26.51 -24.59
CA THR A 16 -14.47 26.86 -23.36
C THR A 16 -13.22 27.57 -23.83
N GLU A 17 -13.16 28.89 -23.70
CA GLU A 17 -11.87 29.57 -23.67
C GLU A 17 -11.06 28.88 -22.58
N ASN A 18 -10.21 27.93 -22.97
CA ASN A 18 -9.26 27.32 -22.06
C ASN A 18 -8.29 28.45 -21.71
N ILE A 19 -8.58 29.16 -20.62
CA ILE A 19 -7.69 30.15 -20.04
C ILE A 19 -6.42 29.37 -19.65
N GLU A 20 -5.37 29.53 -20.45
CA GLU A 20 -4.08 28.92 -20.20
C GLU A 20 -3.28 29.86 -19.31
N PHE A 21 -3.07 29.49 -18.04
CA PHE A 21 -2.14 30.21 -17.19
C PHE A 21 -0.72 29.67 -17.41
N SER A 22 0.18 30.60 -17.70
CA SER A 22 1.57 30.28 -17.96
C SER A 22 2.51 31.26 -17.26
N GLY A 23 3.72 30.80 -17.00
CA GLY A 23 4.85 31.59 -16.53
C GLY A 23 6.14 31.14 -17.20
N THR A 24 7.26 31.58 -16.64
CA THR A 24 8.60 31.21 -17.09
C THR A 24 9.42 30.68 -15.94
N VAL A 25 10.30 29.70 -16.22
CA VAL A 25 11.27 29.21 -15.25
C VAL A 25 12.19 30.36 -14.82
N VAL A 26 12.24 30.64 -13.51
CA VAL A 26 13.10 31.65 -12.89
C VAL A 26 14.41 30.99 -12.44
N SER A 27 14.30 29.88 -11.70
CA SER A 27 15.44 29.14 -11.17
C SER A 27 15.17 27.64 -11.16
N PHE A 28 16.23 26.84 -11.16
CA PHE A 28 16.17 25.39 -11.06
C PHE A 28 17.43 24.90 -10.36
N ASP A 29 17.27 24.16 -9.26
CA ASP A 29 18.37 23.65 -8.43
C ASP A 29 18.73 22.18 -8.71
N GLY A 30 18.11 21.58 -9.74
CA GLY A 30 18.25 20.16 -10.08
C GLY A 30 17.07 19.30 -9.62
N GLN A 31 16.21 19.79 -8.73
CA GLN A 31 15.03 19.07 -8.26
C GLN A 31 13.77 19.95 -8.23
N VAL A 32 13.92 21.18 -7.78
CA VAL A 32 12.85 22.16 -7.60
C VAL A 32 12.96 23.23 -8.68
N ILE A 33 11.86 23.44 -9.40
CA ILE A 33 11.72 24.51 -10.37
C ILE A 33 10.96 25.64 -9.70
N GLU A 34 11.53 26.83 -9.69
CA GLU A 34 10.78 28.05 -9.39
C GLU A 34 10.37 28.71 -10.70
N SER A 35 9.09 29.03 -10.84
CA SER A 35 8.57 29.78 -11.98
C SER A 35 7.96 31.10 -11.54
N SER A 36 7.87 32.05 -12.47
CA SER A 36 7.14 33.30 -12.25
C SER A 36 5.70 32.98 -11.83
N HIS A 37 5.13 33.78 -10.94
CA HIS A 37 3.76 33.56 -10.49
C HIS A 37 2.76 33.55 -11.66
N PHE A 38 1.88 32.56 -11.63
CA PHE A 38 0.66 32.50 -12.43
C PHE A 38 -0.43 31.79 -11.62
N PRO A 39 -1.73 32.08 -11.85
CA PRO A 39 -2.82 31.46 -11.10
C PRO A 39 -2.87 29.93 -11.32
N ALA A 40 -2.71 29.15 -10.25
CA ALA A 40 -2.89 27.71 -10.24
C ALA A 40 -3.04 27.20 -8.79
N SER A 41 -3.51 25.98 -8.58
CA SER A 41 -3.61 25.35 -7.26
C SER A 41 -2.45 24.40 -6.99
N ILE A 42 -2.16 24.12 -5.72
CA ILE A 42 -1.26 23.03 -5.33
C ILE A 42 -1.81 21.70 -5.89
N GLY A 43 -0.94 20.89 -6.45
CA GLY A 43 -1.26 19.64 -7.12
C GLY A 43 -1.57 19.77 -8.61
N SER A 44 -1.75 21.00 -9.14
CA SER A 44 -1.92 21.24 -10.57
C SER A 44 -0.71 20.71 -11.33
N GLU A 45 -0.96 19.93 -12.39
CA GLU A 45 0.10 19.45 -13.26
C GLU A 45 0.61 20.61 -14.15
N CYS A 46 1.90 20.60 -14.40
CA CYS A 46 2.56 21.60 -15.23
C CYS A 46 3.35 20.93 -16.33
N ILE A 47 3.30 21.54 -17.51
CA ILE A 47 4.15 21.22 -18.64
C ILE A 47 5.22 22.31 -18.71
N ILE A 48 6.48 21.90 -18.67
CA ILE A 48 7.64 22.77 -18.87
C ILE A 48 8.16 22.51 -20.28
N GLU A 49 8.03 23.50 -21.15
CA GLU A 49 8.46 23.43 -22.54
C GLU A 49 9.86 24.05 -22.66
N SER A 50 10.85 23.20 -22.92
CA SER A 50 12.20 23.66 -23.14
C SER A 50 12.38 24.22 -24.54
N LYS A 51 13.09 25.34 -24.64
CA LYS A 51 13.50 25.90 -25.94
C LYS A 51 14.36 24.94 -26.78
N LEU A 52 14.93 23.90 -26.15
CA LEU A 52 15.66 22.83 -26.82
C LEU A 52 14.75 21.74 -27.44
N GLY A 53 13.43 21.91 -27.37
CA GLY A 53 12.43 21.01 -27.97
C GLY A 53 12.02 19.83 -27.07
N ALA A 54 12.53 19.75 -25.84
CA ALA A 54 12.12 18.76 -24.85
C ALA A 54 10.97 19.30 -23.99
N SER A 55 10.01 18.45 -23.64
CA SER A 55 8.96 18.78 -22.66
C SER A 55 9.15 17.97 -21.38
N SER A 56 9.03 18.62 -20.23
CA SER A 56 9.00 17.96 -18.92
C SER A 56 7.63 18.12 -18.28
N LYS A 57 7.19 17.13 -17.51
CA LYS A 57 6.00 17.24 -16.66
C LYS A 57 6.39 17.38 -15.20
N GLY A 58 5.56 18.08 -14.44
CA GLY A 58 5.70 18.25 -13.00
C GLY A 58 4.38 18.62 -12.34
N ALA A 59 4.40 18.92 -11.05
CA ALA A 59 3.26 19.49 -10.35
C ALA A 59 3.66 20.62 -9.43
N ILE A 60 2.76 21.59 -9.26
CA ILE A 60 2.91 22.64 -8.25
C ILE A 60 2.80 22.00 -6.87
N VAL A 61 3.82 22.20 -6.06
CA VAL A 61 3.91 21.69 -4.68
C VAL A 61 3.79 22.80 -3.64
N GLY A 62 3.91 24.07 -4.05
CA GLY A 62 3.77 25.20 -3.15
C GLY A 62 3.96 26.54 -3.84
N PHE A 63 3.86 27.61 -3.04
CA PHE A 63 4.08 28.99 -3.46
C PHE A 63 5.04 29.66 -2.47
N ARG A 64 6.02 30.40 -2.98
CA ARG A 64 6.99 31.13 -2.14
C ARG A 64 7.44 32.40 -2.86
N ASP A 65 7.55 33.51 -2.14
CA ASP A 65 8.11 34.77 -2.65
C ASP A 65 7.56 35.21 -4.02
N ASN A 66 6.23 35.10 -4.21
CA ASN A 66 5.54 35.38 -5.48
C ASN A 66 6.06 34.53 -6.66
N LYS A 67 6.37 33.27 -6.39
CA LYS A 67 6.75 32.24 -7.37
C LYS A 67 5.94 30.97 -7.13
N ASN A 68 5.75 30.22 -8.21
CA ASN A 68 5.17 28.88 -8.15
C ASN A 68 6.32 27.87 -8.04
N ILE A 69 6.25 26.97 -7.05
CA ILE A 69 7.25 25.94 -6.78
C ILE A 69 6.77 24.62 -7.38
N ILE A 70 7.55 24.06 -8.30
CA ILE A 70 7.17 22.90 -9.11
C ILE A 70 8.20 21.79 -8.95
N PHE A 71 7.70 20.56 -8.76
CA PHE A 71 8.53 19.36 -8.74
C PHE A 71 8.33 18.57 -10.03
N GLN A 72 9.43 18.08 -10.62
CA GLN A 72 9.35 17.24 -11.81
C GLN A 72 8.93 15.80 -11.47
N TYR A 73 8.19 15.18 -12.38
CA TYR A 73 7.98 13.72 -12.34
C TYR A 73 9.23 12.97 -12.82
N GLU A 74 9.93 13.52 -13.81
CA GLU A 74 11.11 12.91 -14.43
C GLU A 74 12.34 13.82 -14.27
N LYS A 75 13.44 13.25 -13.76
CA LYS A 75 14.69 13.99 -13.48
C LYS A 75 15.59 14.22 -14.71
N SER A 76 15.23 13.67 -15.87
CA SER A 76 16.09 13.61 -17.06
C SER A 76 15.98 14.83 -17.99
N SER A 77 14.99 15.70 -17.78
CA SER A 77 14.72 16.81 -18.68
C SER A 77 15.67 17.98 -18.43
N LYS A 78 16.33 18.46 -19.50
CA LYS A 78 17.13 19.69 -19.44
C LYS A 78 16.19 20.89 -19.35
N ILE A 79 16.23 21.61 -18.23
CA ILE A 79 15.48 22.83 -18.01
C ILE A 79 16.42 24.03 -18.11
N LEU A 80 15.99 25.06 -18.82
CA LEU A 80 16.66 26.34 -18.94
C LEU A 80 15.88 27.43 -18.20
N SER A 81 16.61 28.41 -17.67
CA SER A 81 15.99 29.66 -17.21
C SER A 81 15.29 30.34 -18.39
N GLY A 82 14.06 30.77 -18.17
CA GLY A 82 13.19 31.35 -19.19
C GLY A 82 12.41 30.34 -20.04
N ASP A 83 12.46 29.04 -19.75
CA ASP A 83 11.58 28.04 -20.36
C ASP A 83 10.11 28.31 -19.99
N LYS A 84 9.17 28.01 -20.90
CA LYS A 84 7.73 28.26 -20.67
C LYS A 84 7.19 27.19 -19.73
N VAL A 85 6.42 27.61 -18.73
CA VAL A 85 5.69 26.73 -17.82
C VAL A 85 4.21 26.99 -17.99
N THR A 86 3.45 25.94 -18.22
CA THR A 86 2.01 26.01 -18.41
C THR A 86 1.32 25.08 -17.41
N ALA A 87 0.31 25.57 -16.69
CA ALA A 87 -0.54 24.70 -15.88
C ALA A 87 -1.64 24.05 -16.73
N SER A 88 -1.84 22.75 -16.54
CA SER A 88 -3.03 22.06 -17.05
C SER A 88 -4.21 22.32 -16.12
N PHE A 89 -5.37 22.61 -16.71
CA PHE A 89 -6.64 22.78 -16.01
C PHE A 89 -7.43 21.47 -15.97
N GLY A 90 -7.91 21.08 -14.79
CA GLY A 90 -8.82 19.95 -14.63
C GLY A 90 -8.69 19.25 -13.29
N LEU A 91 -9.70 18.45 -12.93
CA LEU A 91 -9.56 17.46 -11.87
C LEU A 91 -8.49 16.46 -12.29
N LYS A 92 -7.57 16.14 -11.38
CA LYS A 92 -6.49 15.20 -11.66
C LYS A 92 -7.07 13.80 -11.68
N GLU A 93 -7.36 13.31 -12.87
CA GLU A 93 -7.91 11.98 -13.10
C GLU A 93 -6.82 11.01 -13.55
N ILE A 94 -7.02 9.74 -13.24
CA ILE A 94 -6.24 8.63 -13.73
C ILE A 94 -7.11 7.75 -14.64
N GLU A 95 -6.48 7.16 -15.63
CA GLU A 95 -7.04 6.10 -16.45
C GLU A 95 -7.27 4.84 -15.62
N VAL A 96 -8.50 4.32 -15.66
CA VAL A 96 -8.94 3.12 -14.96
C VAL A 96 -9.77 2.23 -15.87
N GLY A 97 -9.95 0.97 -15.48
CA GLY A 97 -10.81 0.03 -16.18
C GLY A 97 -10.30 -1.40 -16.15
N PRO A 98 -11.10 -2.35 -16.65
CA PRO A 98 -10.74 -3.77 -16.69
C PRO A 98 -9.49 -4.06 -17.54
N ASN A 99 -9.16 -3.20 -18.52
CA ASN A 99 -7.98 -3.36 -19.37
C ASN A 99 -6.64 -3.16 -18.63
N LEU A 100 -6.68 -2.73 -17.37
CA LEU A 100 -5.51 -2.72 -16.48
C LEU A 100 -5.18 -4.11 -15.91
N LEU A 101 -6.12 -5.06 -15.91
CA LEU A 101 -5.93 -6.38 -15.33
C LEU A 101 -4.81 -7.15 -16.05
N GLY A 102 -3.86 -7.68 -15.28
CA GLY A 102 -2.66 -8.35 -15.77
C GLY A 102 -1.54 -7.42 -16.24
N ARG A 103 -1.71 -6.10 -16.09
CA ARG A 103 -0.73 -5.10 -16.54
C ARG A 103 0.18 -4.60 -15.41
N VAL A 104 1.37 -4.15 -15.79
CA VAL A 104 2.29 -3.43 -14.91
C VAL A 104 2.44 -2.01 -15.43
N ILE A 105 2.16 -1.01 -14.59
CA ILE A 105 2.19 0.42 -14.94
C ILE A 105 3.05 1.23 -13.96
N ASP A 106 3.48 2.42 -14.38
CA ASP A 106 4.15 3.39 -13.51
C ASP A 106 3.17 4.33 -12.78
N GLY A 107 3.70 5.30 -12.03
CA GLY A 107 2.89 6.28 -11.29
C GLY A 107 2.10 7.27 -12.18
N LEU A 108 2.45 7.39 -13.47
CA LEU A 108 1.73 8.17 -14.48
C LEU A 108 0.76 7.33 -15.31
N GLY A 109 0.79 5.99 -15.15
CA GLY A 109 -0.06 5.06 -15.88
C GLY A 109 0.58 4.48 -17.13
N HIS A 110 1.85 4.81 -17.41
CA HIS A 110 2.54 4.26 -18.57
C HIS A 110 2.88 2.78 -18.33
N PRO A 111 2.69 1.91 -19.34
CA PRO A 111 2.96 0.49 -19.22
C PRO A 111 4.47 0.20 -19.10
N LEU A 112 4.84 -0.66 -18.15
CA LEU A 112 6.20 -1.13 -17.88
C LEU A 112 6.45 -2.58 -18.32
N ASP A 113 5.40 -3.28 -18.74
CA ASP A 113 5.41 -4.72 -19.05
C ASP A 113 5.78 -5.06 -20.51
N GLY A 114 5.95 -4.05 -21.37
CA GLY A 114 6.26 -4.24 -22.79
C GLY A 114 5.09 -4.78 -23.62
N GLN A 115 3.86 -4.80 -23.10
CA GLN A 115 2.68 -5.33 -23.80
C GLN A 115 1.94 -4.27 -24.64
N GLY A 116 2.54 -3.11 -24.89
CA GLY A 116 1.92 -2.01 -25.64
C GLY A 116 1.06 -1.09 -24.77
N SER A 117 0.35 -0.15 -25.39
CA SER A 117 -0.54 0.80 -24.70
C SER A 117 -1.71 0.09 -23.99
N ILE A 118 -2.35 0.80 -23.07
CA ILE A 118 -3.56 0.35 -22.39
C ILE A 118 -4.69 1.25 -22.86
N ASP A 119 -5.71 0.67 -23.48
CA ASP A 119 -6.92 1.40 -23.84
C ASP A 119 -7.82 1.45 -22.61
N ALA A 120 -7.60 2.44 -21.74
CA ALA A 120 -8.47 2.68 -20.59
C ALA A 120 -9.71 3.47 -21.02
N GLU A 121 -10.89 2.95 -20.70
CA GLU A 121 -12.16 3.53 -21.14
C GLU A 121 -12.71 4.57 -20.15
N GLU A 122 -12.25 4.51 -18.90
CA GLU A 122 -12.79 5.31 -17.80
C GLU A 122 -11.71 6.12 -17.09
N ARG A 123 -12.18 7.14 -16.36
CA ARG A 123 -11.34 8.05 -15.58
C ARG A 123 -11.82 8.12 -14.15
N TYR A 124 -10.89 8.22 -13.22
CA TYR A 124 -11.17 8.28 -11.79
C TYR A 124 -10.29 9.33 -11.10
N PRO A 125 -10.80 10.13 -10.14
CA PRO A 125 -9.99 11.11 -9.43
C PRO A 125 -8.81 10.46 -8.69
N VAL A 126 -7.59 10.99 -8.86
CA VAL A 126 -6.38 10.45 -8.21
C VAL A 126 -6.39 10.60 -6.68
N GLU A 127 -7.10 11.61 -6.20
CA GLU A 127 -7.31 11.86 -4.76
C GLU A 127 -8.47 11.03 -4.20
N GLY A 128 -9.15 10.25 -5.05
CA GLY A 128 -10.33 9.49 -4.69
C GLY A 128 -11.58 10.35 -4.60
N LYS A 129 -12.66 9.73 -4.13
CA LYS A 129 -13.91 10.41 -3.80
C LYS A 129 -14.04 10.45 -2.29
N THR A 130 -14.52 11.58 -1.77
CA THR A 130 -14.85 11.67 -0.34
C THR A 130 -16.00 10.71 -0.03
N VAL A 131 -15.77 9.82 0.93
CA VAL A 131 -16.78 8.88 1.45
C VAL A 131 -17.14 9.31 2.86
N ASN A 132 -18.43 9.49 3.15
CA ASN A 132 -18.90 9.70 4.50
C ASN A 132 -18.68 8.40 5.32
N PRO A 133 -17.94 8.44 6.44
CA PRO A 133 -17.65 7.24 7.23
C PRO A 133 -18.91 6.51 7.71
N PHE A 134 -20.00 7.22 7.98
CA PHE A 134 -21.26 6.64 8.46
C PHE A 134 -22.05 5.89 7.38
N ASP A 135 -21.70 6.08 6.10
CA ASP A 135 -22.32 5.37 4.98
C ASP A 135 -21.57 4.07 4.65
N ARG A 136 -20.45 3.78 5.30
CA ARG A 136 -19.66 2.56 5.07
C ARG A 136 -20.36 1.32 5.60
N GLY A 137 -20.21 0.22 4.87
CA GLY A 137 -20.64 -1.10 5.33
C GLY A 137 -19.86 -1.57 6.56
N GLU A 138 -20.48 -2.43 7.35
CA GLU A 138 -19.82 -3.15 8.43
C GLU A 138 -18.92 -4.27 7.88
N ILE A 139 -17.88 -4.63 8.63
CA ILE A 139 -16.97 -5.72 8.29
C ILE A 139 -17.44 -6.97 9.01
N THR A 140 -18.20 -7.83 8.32
CA THR A 140 -18.82 -9.02 8.92
C THR A 140 -18.31 -10.34 8.34
N GLU A 141 -17.56 -10.29 7.24
CA GLU A 141 -17.09 -11.47 6.51
C GLU A 141 -15.58 -11.65 6.63
N ILE A 142 -15.14 -12.89 6.85
CA ILE A 142 -13.71 -13.24 6.81
C ILE A 142 -13.15 -13.04 5.40
N PHE A 143 -11.97 -12.42 5.34
CA PHE A 143 -11.13 -12.37 4.18
C PHE A 143 -10.02 -13.43 4.29
N ASP A 144 -10.19 -14.52 3.55
CA ASP A 144 -9.24 -15.62 3.55
C ASP A 144 -7.97 -15.27 2.77
N VAL A 145 -6.85 -15.20 3.48
CA VAL A 145 -5.53 -14.92 2.88
C VAL A 145 -4.75 -16.18 2.49
N GLY A 146 -5.26 -17.37 2.84
CA GLY A 146 -4.61 -18.65 2.55
C GLY A 146 -3.39 -18.99 3.41
N ILE A 147 -3.10 -18.20 4.45
CA ILE A 147 -1.94 -18.35 5.33
C ILE A 147 -2.38 -18.82 6.72
N LYS A 148 -1.96 -20.02 7.15
CA LYS A 148 -2.40 -20.65 8.41
C LYS A 148 -2.20 -19.75 9.61
N SER A 149 -1.01 -19.19 9.80
CA SER A 149 -0.71 -18.34 10.96
C SER A 149 -1.58 -17.08 10.97
N ILE A 150 -1.82 -16.44 9.82
CA ILE A 150 -2.70 -15.26 9.74
C ILE A 150 -4.15 -15.65 10.03
N ASN A 151 -4.69 -16.63 9.30
CA ASN A 151 -6.07 -17.09 9.46
C ASN A 151 -6.37 -17.68 10.85
N ALA A 152 -5.36 -18.11 11.60
CA ALA A 152 -5.53 -18.71 12.92
C ALA A 152 -5.47 -17.69 14.06
N VAL A 153 -4.56 -16.70 13.99
CA VAL A 153 -4.32 -15.79 15.12
C VAL A 153 -4.49 -14.32 14.76
N THR A 154 -4.62 -13.95 13.50
CA THR A 154 -4.82 -12.56 13.07
C THR A 154 -5.81 -12.51 11.91
N SER A 155 -6.94 -13.20 12.07
CA SER A 155 -7.98 -13.30 11.06
C SER A 155 -8.41 -11.92 10.58
N ILE A 156 -8.50 -11.77 9.25
CA ILE A 156 -8.74 -10.50 8.58
C ILE A 156 -10.19 -10.50 8.06
N GLY A 157 -10.88 -9.37 8.13
CA GLY A 157 -12.20 -9.16 7.53
C GLY A 157 -12.16 -8.48 6.17
N ARG A 158 -13.21 -8.66 5.37
CA ARG A 158 -13.37 -7.98 4.07
C ARG A 158 -13.55 -6.48 4.27
N GLY A 159 -12.64 -5.68 3.73
CA GLY A 159 -12.58 -4.24 3.99
C GLY A 159 -11.73 -3.84 5.21
N GLN A 160 -11.02 -4.77 5.85
CA GLN A 160 -10.13 -4.43 6.95
C GLN A 160 -8.79 -3.88 6.46
N ARG A 161 -8.19 -2.98 7.25
CA ARG A 161 -6.91 -2.32 6.95
C ARG A 161 -5.82 -2.85 7.87
N MET A 162 -4.89 -3.61 7.31
CA MET A 162 -3.84 -4.32 8.05
C MET A 162 -2.45 -3.79 7.72
N GLY A 163 -1.58 -3.76 8.73
CA GLY A 163 -0.15 -3.51 8.56
C GLY A 163 0.67 -4.80 8.45
N ILE A 164 1.75 -4.81 7.68
CA ILE A 164 2.84 -5.80 7.82
C ILE A 164 4.09 -5.06 8.24
N ILE A 165 4.50 -5.24 9.49
CA ILE A 165 5.72 -4.65 10.04
C ILE A 165 6.84 -5.66 9.85
N ALA A 166 7.85 -5.30 9.07
CA ALA A 166 8.92 -6.22 8.71
C ALA A 166 10.27 -5.51 8.58
N GLY A 167 11.31 -6.18 9.09
CA GLY A 167 12.70 -5.81 8.79
C GLY A 167 13.15 -6.33 7.43
N SER A 168 14.35 -5.93 7.00
CA SER A 168 14.97 -6.49 5.80
C SER A 168 15.32 -7.97 5.98
N GLY A 169 15.08 -8.78 4.95
CA GLY A 169 15.50 -10.19 4.89
C GLY A 169 14.65 -11.20 5.67
N VAL A 170 13.54 -10.78 6.28
CA VAL A 170 12.69 -11.68 7.10
C VAL A 170 11.59 -12.42 6.31
N GLY A 171 11.59 -12.30 4.97
CA GLY A 171 10.62 -12.98 4.10
C GLY A 171 9.37 -12.16 3.73
N LYS A 172 9.37 -10.83 3.91
CA LYS A 172 8.26 -9.92 3.53
C LYS A 172 7.73 -10.18 2.12
N SER A 173 8.59 -10.09 1.11
CA SER A 173 8.19 -10.23 -0.29
C SER A 173 7.63 -11.62 -0.61
N VAL A 174 8.17 -12.66 0.02
CA VAL A 174 7.65 -14.03 -0.12
C VAL A 174 6.23 -14.12 0.45
N LEU A 175 6.00 -13.56 1.65
CA LEU A 175 4.66 -13.54 2.26
C LEU A 175 3.66 -12.76 1.39
N LEU A 176 4.03 -11.57 0.89
CA LEU A 176 3.15 -10.79 0.01
C LEU A 176 2.78 -11.56 -1.27
N SER A 177 3.73 -12.29 -1.84
CA SER A 177 3.50 -13.13 -3.01
C SER A 177 2.56 -14.31 -2.67
N MET A 178 2.75 -14.96 -1.52
CA MET A 178 1.83 -16.01 -1.04
C MET A 178 0.41 -15.48 -0.88
N ILE A 179 0.24 -14.32 -0.23
CA ILE A 179 -1.07 -13.67 -0.06
C ILE A 179 -1.67 -13.33 -1.43
N THR A 180 -0.90 -12.73 -2.34
CA THR A 180 -1.38 -12.36 -3.69
C THR A 180 -1.87 -13.58 -4.48
N ARG A 181 -1.22 -14.74 -4.32
CA ARG A 181 -1.66 -15.98 -4.97
C ARG A 181 -2.91 -16.56 -4.33
N CYS A 182 -2.97 -16.59 -3.00
CA CYS A 182 -3.98 -17.36 -2.28
C CYS A 182 -5.24 -16.57 -1.93
N ALA A 183 -5.17 -15.24 -1.90
CA ALA A 183 -6.26 -14.40 -1.44
C ALA A 183 -7.52 -14.49 -2.31
N GLU A 184 -8.66 -14.63 -1.62
CA GLU A 184 -10.01 -14.62 -2.20
C GLU A 184 -10.47 -13.18 -2.49
N ALA A 185 -9.90 -12.58 -3.54
CA ALA A 185 -10.31 -11.27 -4.05
C ALA A 185 -10.64 -11.34 -5.55
N ASP A 186 -11.60 -10.51 -5.98
CA ASP A 186 -11.98 -10.33 -7.39
C ASP A 186 -10.86 -9.64 -8.17
N VAL A 187 -10.24 -8.64 -7.55
CA VAL A 187 -9.14 -7.84 -8.11
C VAL A 187 -8.07 -7.66 -7.04
N ILE A 188 -6.81 -7.71 -7.45
CA ILE A 188 -5.66 -7.43 -6.59
C ILE A 188 -4.90 -6.27 -7.18
N VAL A 189 -4.72 -5.20 -6.40
CA VAL A 189 -3.93 -4.05 -6.78
C VAL A 189 -2.67 -4.04 -5.92
N VAL A 190 -1.50 -4.01 -6.55
CA VAL A 190 -0.21 -3.99 -5.86
C VAL A 190 0.52 -2.70 -6.19
N GLY A 191 0.68 -1.82 -5.22
CA GLY A 191 1.52 -0.63 -5.34
C GLY A 191 2.91 -0.89 -4.77
N LEU A 192 3.93 -0.90 -5.62
CA LEU A 192 5.32 -1.11 -5.25
C LEU A 192 6.10 0.22 -5.34
N ILE A 193 6.38 0.84 -4.20
CA ILE A 193 6.84 2.23 -4.09
C ILE A 193 8.23 2.27 -3.47
N GLY A 194 9.18 2.86 -4.18
CA GLY A 194 10.52 3.14 -3.66
C GLY A 194 11.39 1.91 -3.42
N GLU A 195 11.02 0.77 -4.00
CA GLU A 195 11.84 -0.45 -3.99
C GLU A 195 12.90 -0.41 -5.10
N ARG A 196 13.90 -1.30 -5.02
CA ARG A 196 14.94 -1.40 -6.06
C ARG A 196 14.36 -1.99 -7.34
N GLY A 197 14.76 -1.48 -8.50
CA GLY A 197 14.24 -1.92 -9.80
C GLY A 197 14.34 -3.44 -10.05
N ARG A 198 15.43 -4.08 -9.60
CA ARG A 198 15.59 -5.54 -9.71
C ARG A 198 14.59 -6.32 -8.85
N GLU A 199 14.29 -5.81 -7.66
CA GLU A 199 13.37 -6.45 -6.69
C GLU A 199 11.93 -6.31 -7.20
N LEU A 200 11.60 -5.13 -7.73
CA LEU A 200 10.34 -4.88 -8.46
C LEU A 200 10.13 -5.83 -9.63
N ALA A 201 11.14 -5.98 -10.49
CA ALA A 201 11.06 -6.85 -11.66
C ALA A 201 10.88 -8.32 -11.27
N SER A 202 11.64 -8.79 -10.27
CA SER A 202 11.52 -10.16 -9.75
C SER A 202 10.13 -10.44 -9.19
N PHE A 203 9.64 -9.55 -8.33
CA PHE A 203 8.34 -9.69 -7.68
C PHE A 203 7.19 -9.62 -8.70
N SER A 204 7.25 -8.66 -9.64
CA SER A 204 6.25 -8.53 -10.71
C SER A 204 6.22 -9.76 -11.60
N LYS A 205 7.38 -10.32 -11.96
CA LYS A 205 7.48 -11.55 -12.75
C LYS A 205 6.89 -12.76 -12.01
N GLU A 206 7.14 -12.88 -10.71
CA GLU A 206 6.60 -13.97 -9.90
C GLU A 206 5.07 -13.94 -9.88
N ILE A 207 4.47 -12.77 -9.68
CA ILE A 207 3.02 -12.61 -9.65
C ILE A 207 2.39 -12.79 -11.03
N THR A 208 2.95 -12.16 -12.07
CA THR A 208 2.43 -12.26 -13.44
C THR A 208 2.58 -13.68 -14.04
N SER A 209 3.48 -14.50 -13.49
CA SER A 209 3.60 -15.92 -13.84
C SER A 209 2.64 -16.83 -13.06
N SER A 210 1.94 -16.30 -12.06
CA SER A 210 1.00 -17.07 -11.23
C SER A 210 -0.37 -17.23 -11.89
N HIS A 211 -1.18 -18.15 -11.37
CA HIS A 211 -2.57 -18.34 -11.79
C HIS A 211 -3.45 -17.10 -11.54
N SER A 212 -3.06 -16.23 -10.60
CA SER A 212 -3.76 -15.00 -10.25
C SER A 212 -3.47 -13.83 -11.19
N LYS A 213 -2.61 -13.98 -12.21
CA LYS A 213 -2.20 -12.87 -13.08
C LYS A 213 -3.37 -12.11 -13.72
N HIS A 214 -4.46 -12.80 -14.06
CA HIS A 214 -5.61 -12.22 -14.75
C HIS A 214 -6.44 -11.27 -13.87
N LYS A 215 -6.20 -11.26 -12.55
CA LYS A 215 -6.88 -10.38 -11.60
C LYS A 215 -5.94 -9.36 -10.95
N VAL A 216 -4.66 -9.32 -11.31
CA VAL A 216 -3.66 -8.48 -10.65
C VAL A 216 -3.30 -7.25 -11.49
N ILE A 217 -3.23 -6.09 -10.85
CA ILE A 217 -2.73 -4.84 -11.43
C ILE A 217 -1.53 -4.41 -10.58
N ILE A 218 -0.38 -4.14 -11.22
CA ILE A 218 0.82 -3.70 -10.49
C ILE A 218 1.14 -2.25 -10.87
N VAL A 219 1.22 -1.37 -9.87
CA VAL A 219 1.72 0.00 -10.00
C VAL A 219 3.12 0.05 -9.40
N ALA A 220 4.16 0.17 -10.23
CA ALA A 220 5.55 0.11 -9.78
C ALA A 220 6.26 1.45 -10.00
N VAL A 221 6.80 2.03 -8.92
CA VAL A 221 7.63 3.24 -8.97
C VAL A 221 8.94 2.99 -8.21
N PRO A 222 10.06 2.74 -8.91
CA PRO A 222 11.33 2.44 -8.26
C PRO A 222 11.94 3.62 -7.48
N ALA A 223 12.92 3.32 -6.62
CA ALA A 223 13.57 4.28 -5.73
C ALA A 223 14.33 5.42 -6.43
N ASP A 224 14.80 5.20 -7.67
CA ASP A 224 15.55 6.19 -8.47
C ASP A 224 14.64 7.27 -9.08
N ARG A 225 13.32 7.07 -9.05
CA ARG A 225 12.32 8.04 -9.53
C ARG A 225 12.06 9.17 -8.52
N SER A 226 11.44 10.25 -8.99
CA SER A 226 11.18 11.42 -8.14
C SER A 226 10.24 11.08 -6.97
N ALA A 227 10.39 11.81 -5.86
CA ALA A 227 9.49 11.67 -4.71
C ALA A 227 8.03 11.90 -5.09
N LEU A 228 7.78 12.88 -5.97
CA LEU A 228 6.44 13.18 -6.47
C LEU A 228 5.83 11.99 -7.21
N LEU A 229 6.61 11.31 -8.07
CA LEU A 229 6.12 10.13 -8.79
C LEU A 229 5.85 8.95 -7.86
N ARG A 230 6.66 8.77 -6.81
CA ARG A 230 6.44 7.74 -5.78
C ARG A 230 5.12 7.95 -5.02
N LEU A 231 4.83 9.20 -4.61
CA LEU A 231 3.54 9.54 -4.00
C LEU A 231 2.38 9.31 -4.97
N GLN A 232 2.54 9.72 -6.23
CA GLN A 232 1.50 9.53 -7.23
C GLN A 232 1.25 8.05 -7.51
N GLY A 233 2.28 7.19 -7.50
CA GLY A 233 2.13 5.74 -7.61
C GLY A 233 1.23 5.16 -6.50
N ALA A 234 1.45 5.58 -5.25
CA ALA A 234 0.62 5.13 -4.13
C ALA A 234 -0.84 5.60 -4.25
N LYS A 235 -1.05 6.89 -4.59
CA LYS A 235 -2.39 7.45 -4.81
C LYS A 235 -3.09 6.79 -6.01
N ARG A 236 -2.37 6.50 -7.10
CA ARG A 236 -2.89 5.79 -8.27
C ARG A 236 -3.32 4.37 -7.92
N ALA A 237 -2.48 3.60 -7.23
CA ALA A 237 -2.83 2.25 -6.79
C ALA A 237 -4.11 2.24 -5.93
N THR A 238 -4.21 3.19 -4.99
CA THR A 238 -5.40 3.35 -4.14
C THR A 238 -6.64 3.71 -4.97
N SER A 239 -6.51 4.64 -5.92
CA SER A 239 -7.61 5.06 -6.80
C SER A 239 -8.10 3.95 -7.73
N ILE A 240 -7.19 3.11 -8.24
CA ILE A 240 -7.56 1.92 -9.03
C ILE A 240 -8.37 0.95 -8.16
N ALA A 241 -7.97 0.74 -6.90
CA ALA A 241 -8.73 -0.10 -5.96
C ALA A 241 -10.11 0.49 -5.64
N GLU A 242 -10.21 1.80 -5.44
CA GLU A 242 -11.48 2.52 -5.25
C GLU A 242 -12.42 2.37 -6.45
N TYR A 243 -11.91 2.49 -7.68
CA TYR A 243 -12.71 2.26 -8.88
C TYR A 243 -13.34 0.86 -8.86
N PHE A 244 -12.56 -0.20 -8.63
CA PHE A 244 -13.11 -1.57 -8.61
C PHE A 244 -14.07 -1.81 -7.45
N ARG A 245 -13.81 -1.23 -6.27
CA ARG A 245 -14.75 -1.26 -5.14
C ARG A 245 -16.09 -0.63 -5.52
N ASP A 246 -16.06 0.55 -6.14
CA ASP A 246 -17.26 1.26 -6.59
C ASP A 246 -18.03 0.46 -7.68
N GLN A 247 -17.35 -0.43 -8.42
CA GLN A 247 -17.97 -1.42 -9.32
C GLN A 247 -18.50 -2.67 -8.59
N GLY A 248 -18.55 -2.66 -7.25
CA GLY A 248 -19.04 -3.76 -6.42
C GLY A 248 -18.06 -4.93 -6.26
N LYS A 249 -16.76 -4.73 -6.56
CA LYS A 249 -15.75 -5.79 -6.41
C LYS A 249 -15.12 -5.82 -5.03
N ASN A 250 -14.69 -7.01 -4.62
CA ASN A 250 -13.84 -7.21 -3.46
C ASN A 250 -12.38 -7.13 -3.88
N VAL A 251 -11.71 -6.07 -3.46
CA VAL A 251 -10.35 -5.74 -3.87
C VAL A 251 -9.37 -6.00 -2.73
N LEU A 252 -8.25 -6.65 -3.04
CA LEU A 252 -7.08 -6.66 -2.18
C LEU A 252 -6.10 -5.58 -2.64
N LEU A 253 -5.85 -4.56 -1.82
CA LEU A 253 -4.78 -3.59 -2.05
C LEU A 253 -3.55 -3.97 -1.24
N ILE A 254 -2.40 -4.17 -1.88
CA ILE A 254 -1.10 -4.30 -1.22
C ILE A 254 -0.29 -3.06 -1.54
N LEU A 255 0.12 -2.30 -0.53
CA LEU A 255 1.00 -1.16 -0.70
C LEU A 255 2.36 -1.44 -0.04
N ASP A 256 3.38 -1.66 -0.87
CA ASP A 256 4.75 -1.95 -0.44
C ASP A 256 5.70 -0.81 -0.86
N SER A 257 6.03 0.17 -0.03
CA SER A 257 5.66 0.30 1.39
C SER A 257 5.18 1.69 1.78
N LEU A 258 4.42 1.74 2.87
CA LEU A 258 3.97 2.98 3.51
C LEU A 258 5.18 3.81 4.01
N THR A 259 6.23 3.15 4.49
CA THR A 259 7.49 3.83 4.86
C THR A 259 8.12 4.56 3.68
N ARG A 260 8.12 3.96 2.48
CA ARG A 260 8.66 4.61 1.28
C ARG A 260 7.80 5.77 0.78
N VAL A 261 6.48 5.70 0.98
CA VAL A 261 5.56 6.82 0.76
C VAL A 261 5.85 7.96 1.73
N ALA A 262 6.00 7.67 3.02
CA ALA A 262 6.35 8.65 4.04
C ALA A 262 7.71 9.31 3.76
N HIS A 263 8.72 8.55 3.33
CA HIS A 263 10.01 9.11 2.91
C HIS A 263 9.89 10.01 1.68
N ALA A 264 9.03 9.67 0.71
CA ALA A 264 8.78 10.54 -0.45
C ALA A 264 8.16 11.87 -0.02
N GLN A 265 7.16 11.84 0.86
CA GLN A 265 6.56 13.06 1.42
C GLN A 265 7.56 13.87 2.23
N ARG A 266 8.42 13.22 3.02
CA ARG A 266 9.50 13.87 3.77
C ARG A 266 10.46 14.63 2.84
N GLU A 267 10.87 14.02 1.74
CA GLU A 267 11.75 14.66 0.76
C GLU A 267 11.12 15.93 0.19
N ILE A 268 9.84 15.89 -0.19
CA ILE A 268 9.10 17.06 -0.69
C ILE A 268 8.97 18.13 0.39
N GLY A 269 8.52 17.76 1.59
CA GLY A 269 8.32 18.70 2.70
C GLY A 269 9.60 19.43 3.09
N LEU A 270 10.74 18.73 3.17
CA LEU A 270 12.03 19.33 3.51
C LEU A 270 12.51 20.32 2.43
N SER A 271 12.33 20.00 1.15
CA SER A 271 12.62 20.94 0.06
C SER A 271 11.70 22.17 0.07
N LEU A 272 10.46 22.01 0.54
CA LEU A 272 9.53 23.12 0.79
C LEU A 272 9.85 23.90 2.08
N GLY A 273 10.87 23.50 2.83
CA GLY A 273 11.32 24.18 4.05
C GLY A 273 10.51 23.82 5.29
N GLU A 274 9.71 22.76 5.27
CA GLU A 274 9.02 22.26 6.46
C GLU A 274 10.03 21.83 7.52
N GLN A 275 9.79 22.22 8.77
CA GLN A 275 10.64 21.83 9.89
C GLN A 275 10.31 20.39 10.32
N PRO A 276 11.31 19.51 10.51
CA PRO A 276 11.08 18.15 10.95
C PRO A 276 10.81 18.11 12.47
N THR A 277 9.57 17.82 12.86
CA THR A 277 9.13 17.87 14.28
C THR A 277 9.09 16.50 14.95
N ALA A 278 8.78 15.43 14.22
CA ALA A 278 8.64 14.07 14.77
C ALA A 278 9.84 13.19 14.39
N ARG A 279 10.93 13.28 15.16
CA ARG A 279 12.18 12.50 14.94
C ARG A 279 12.71 12.56 13.49
N GLY A 280 12.63 13.72 12.86
CA GLY A 280 13.10 13.91 11.49
C GLY A 280 12.00 13.92 10.43
N TYR A 281 10.75 13.62 10.77
CA TYR A 281 9.61 13.71 9.85
C TYR A 281 8.88 15.06 9.95
N PRO A 282 8.61 15.72 8.82
CA PRO A 282 7.74 16.89 8.75
C PRO A 282 6.27 16.58 9.11
N PRO A 283 5.48 17.56 9.57
CA PRO A 283 4.05 17.39 9.84
C PRO A 283 3.25 16.83 8.66
N SER A 284 3.60 17.20 7.42
CA SER A 284 2.91 16.71 6.22
C SER A 284 2.96 15.19 6.06
N VAL A 285 4.02 14.53 6.56
CA VAL A 285 4.12 13.07 6.56
C VAL A 285 3.11 12.43 7.51
N ILE A 286 2.93 13.04 8.69
CA ILE A 286 2.01 12.57 9.72
C ILE A 286 0.57 12.70 9.25
N SER A 287 0.23 13.74 8.49
CA SER A 287 -1.09 13.94 7.89
C SER A 287 -1.37 13.02 6.70
N LEU A 288 -0.35 12.72 5.88
CA LEU A 288 -0.50 11.90 4.67
C LEU A 288 -0.90 10.44 4.98
N ILE A 289 -0.37 9.87 6.06
CA ILE A 289 -0.61 8.45 6.37
C ILE A 289 -2.11 8.16 6.62
N PRO A 290 -2.80 8.89 7.53
CA PRO A 290 -4.25 8.75 7.68
C PRO A 290 -5.01 9.03 6.38
N GLU A 291 -4.65 10.09 5.64
CA GLU A 291 -5.31 10.46 4.38
C GLU A 291 -5.30 9.30 3.37
N LEU A 292 -4.18 8.57 3.26
CA LEU A 292 -4.05 7.44 2.34
C LEU A 292 -4.76 6.18 2.85
N ILE A 293 -4.67 5.89 4.16
CA ILE A 293 -5.25 4.67 4.75
C ILE A 293 -6.79 4.77 4.83
N GLU A 294 -7.33 5.94 5.17
CA GLU A 294 -8.78 6.14 5.30
C GLU A 294 -9.53 6.04 3.97
N ARG A 295 -8.84 6.04 2.84
CA ARG A 295 -9.45 5.83 1.52
C ARG A 295 -9.92 4.38 1.28
N THR A 296 -9.30 3.41 1.96
CA THR A 296 -9.64 1.99 1.84
C THR A 296 -10.65 1.58 2.89
N GLY A 297 -11.27 0.41 2.69
CA GLY A 297 -12.27 -0.14 3.60
C GLY A 297 -13.49 -0.72 2.88
N ALA A 298 -14.51 -1.08 3.65
CA ALA A 298 -15.82 -1.46 3.12
C ALA A 298 -16.43 -0.31 2.30
N GLY A 299 -17.09 -0.65 1.19
CA GLY A 299 -17.77 0.32 0.35
C GLY A 299 -19.00 0.91 0.99
N ILE A 300 -19.53 1.97 0.35
CA ILE A 300 -20.77 2.61 0.76
C ILE A 300 -21.91 1.59 0.64
N TYR A 301 -22.74 1.48 1.68
CA TYR A 301 -23.84 0.51 1.76
C TYR A 301 -23.42 -0.93 1.43
N SER A 302 -22.19 -1.30 1.82
CA SER A 302 -21.58 -2.61 1.59
C SER A 302 -21.40 -2.99 0.11
N VAL A 303 -21.35 -2.01 -0.80
CA VAL A 303 -21.05 -2.24 -2.22
C VAL A 303 -19.54 -2.38 -2.42
N GLY A 304 -19.08 -3.61 -2.59
CA GLY A 304 -17.66 -3.93 -2.74
C GLY A 304 -16.85 -3.61 -1.49
N SER A 305 -15.56 -3.91 -1.54
CA SER A 305 -14.65 -3.65 -0.42
C SER A 305 -13.21 -3.50 -0.89
N ILE A 306 -12.39 -2.77 -0.11
CA ILE A 306 -10.93 -2.79 -0.26
C ILE A 306 -10.36 -3.30 1.05
N THR A 307 -9.97 -4.57 1.07
CA THR A 307 -9.09 -5.09 2.12
C THR A 307 -7.68 -4.64 1.79
N SER A 308 -7.02 -3.93 2.69
CA SER A 308 -5.71 -3.33 2.39
C SER A 308 -4.61 -3.83 3.32
N ILE A 309 -3.45 -4.11 2.75
CA ILE A 309 -2.23 -4.50 3.45
C ILE A 309 -1.16 -3.44 3.15
N TYR A 310 -0.78 -2.67 4.17
CA TYR A 310 0.29 -1.69 4.10
C TYR A 310 1.54 -2.26 4.74
N THR A 311 2.62 -2.41 3.98
CA THR A 311 3.90 -2.81 4.60
C THR A 311 4.58 -1.60 5.21
N ILE A 312 5.24 -1.83 6.34
CA ILE A 312 5.97 -0.83 7.10
C ILE A 312 7.33 -1.43 7.40
N LEU A 313 8.37 -0.76 6.93
CA LEU A 313 9.75 -1.16 7.16
C LEU A 313 10.13 -0.67 8.56
N ALA A 314 10.48 -1.61 9.44
CA ALA A 314 11.06 -1.29 10.74
C ALA A 314 12.58 -1.46 10.68
N ASP A 315 13.31 -0.40 11.04
CA ASP A 315 14.77 -0.44 11.13
C ASP A 315 15.19 -1.23 12.39
N GLY A 316 15.37 -2.53 12.23
CA GLY A 316 15.77 -3.43 13.32
C GLY A 316 14.58 -4.03 14.07
N ASP A 317 14.82 -4.49 15.30
CA ASP A 317 13.77 -5.08 16.16
C ASP A 317 12.96 -3.99 16.90
N ASP A 318 13.31 -2.72 16.72
CA ASP A 318 12.73 -1.59 17.44
C ASP A 318 11.42 -1.12 16.78
N THR A 319 10.40 -1.98 16.86
CA THR A 319 9.08 -1.69 16.29
C THR A 319 8.33 -0.58 17.03
N VAL A 320 8.87 -0.03 18.12
CA VAL A 320 8.18 0.92 19.03
C VAL A 320 8.74 2.35 18.91
N ALA A 321 9.84 2.55 18.15
CA ALA A 321 10.53 3.84 18.09
C ALA A 321 10.37 4.60 16.75
N ASP A 322 9.85 3.98 15.71
CA ASP A 322 9.66 4.64 14.41
C ASP A 322 8.30 5.38 14.37
N PRO A 323 8.27 6.72 14.19
CA PRO A 323 7.03 7.49 14.08
C PRO A 323 6.05 6.98 13.01
N ILE A 324 6.57 6.36 11.94
CA ILE A 324 5.74 5.80 10.87
C ILE A 324 5.04 4.54 11.36
N VAL A 325 5.73 3.70 12.12
CA VAL A 325 5.14 2.49 12.72
C VAL A 325 4.07 2.89 13.74
N ASP A 326 4.35 3.86 14.60
CA ASP A 326 3.40 4.33 15.62
C ASP A 326 2.15 4.95 15.00
N ASN A 327 2.31 5.83 14.00
CA ASN A 327 1.18 6.44 13.30
C ASN A 327 0.34 5.40 12.56
N ALA A 328 1.00 4.46 11.86
CA ALA A 328 0.30 3.39 11.16
C ALA A 328 -0.45 2.48 12.15
N ARG A 329 0.15 2.09 13.28
CA ARG A 329 -0.53 1.29 14.32
C ARG A 329 -1.75 2.01 14.91
N ALA A 330 -1.71 3.34 15.01
CA ALA A 330 -2.85 4.10 15.53
C ALA A 330 -4.06 4.02 14.57
N ILE A 331 -3.82 4.16 13.27
CA ILE A 331 -4.88 4.25 12.25
C ILE A 331 -5.34 2.87 11.72
N LEU A 332 -4.44 1.89 11.63
CA LEU A 332 -4.77 0.57 11.10
C LEU A 332 -5.65 -0.25 12.05
N ASP A 333 -6.44 -1.17 11.49
CA ASP A 333 -7.32 -2.08 12.23
C ASP A 333 -6.55 -3.30 12.80
N GLY A 334 -5.23 -3.34 12.62
CA GLY A 334 -4.37 -4.44 13.05
C GLY A 334 -3.03 -4.45 12.33
N HIS A 335 -2.14 -5.32 12.75
CA HIS A 335 -0.84 -5.52 12.12
C HIS A 335 -0.28 -6.92 12.32
N ILE A 336 0.55 -7.35 11.38
CA ILE A 336 1.30 -8.60 11.39
C ILE A 336 2.78 -8.24 11.50
N VAL A 337 3.46 -8.80 12.50
CA VAL A 337 4.89 -8.57 12.73
C VAL A 337 5.68 -9.75 12.18
N LEU A 338 6.70 -9.48 11.37
CA LEU A 338 7.65 -10.50 10.92
C LEU A 338 8.89 -10.50 11.82
N SER A 339 9.16 -11.64 12.44
CA SER A 339 10.26 -11.85 13.38
C SER A 339 11.53 -12.30 12.67
N ARG A 340 12.62 -11.57 12.89
CA ARG A 340 13.96 -11.98 12.45
C ARG A 340 14.40 -13.29 13.12
N LYS A 341 14.03 -13.49 14.40
CA LYS A 341 14.36 -14.71 15.16
C LYS A 341 13.74 -15.95 14.51
N LEU A 342 12.47 -15.89 14.12
CA LEU A 342 11.80 -16.99 13.40
C LEU A 342 12.43 -17.26 12.03
N ALA A 343 12.76 -16.20 11.28
CA ALA A 343 13.40 -16.31 9.98
C ALA A 343 14.80 -16.98 10.08
N GLN A 344 15.58 -16.64 11.10
CA GLN A 344 16.90 -17.26 11.37
C GLN A 344 16.78 -18.73 11.79
N GLN A 345 15.67 -19.13 12.42
CA GLN A 345 15.36 -20.52 12.75
C GLN A 345 14.82 -21.32 11.55
N GLY A 346 14.64 -20.69 10.39
CA GLY A 346 14.10 -21.33 9.20
C GLY A 346 12.58 -21.52 9.21
N VAL A 347 11.86 -20.86 10.14
CA VAL A 347 10.40 -20.92 10.24
C VAL A 347 9.80 -19.87 9.31
N TYR A 348 9.12 -20.30 8.25
CA TYR A 348 8.47 -19.41 7.28
C TYR A 348 6.99 -19.78 7.05
N PRO A 349 6.09 -18.80 6.89
CA PRO A 349 6.31 -17.36 7.05
C PRO A 349 6.70 -16.98 8.48
N ALA A 350 7.64 -16.05 8.63
CA ALA A 350 8.26 -15.70 9.91
C ALA A 350 7.35 -14.78 10.76
N ILE A 351 6.08 -15.16 10.95
CA ILE A 351 5.07 -14.35 11.63
C ILE A 351 5.17 -14.52 13.14
N ASP A 352 5.34 -13.41 13.85
CA ASP A 352 5.28 -13.37 15.30
C ASP A 352 3.81 -13.33 15.76
N VAL A 353 3.30 -14.48 16.19
CA VAL A 353 1.90 -14.60 16.63
C VAL A 353 1.58 -13.85 17.92
N GLY A 354 2.59 -13.53 18.75
CA GLY A 354 2.43 -12.80 20.00
C GLY A 354 2.32 -11.30 19.76
N ASN A 355 3.16 -10.77 18.87
CA ASN A 355 3.20 -9.35 18.55
C ASN A 355 2.26 -8.93 17.39
N SER A 356 1.56 -9.89 16.77
CA SER A 356 0.58 -9.61 15.72
C SER A 356 -0.85 -9.54 16.26
N VAL A 357 -1.65 -8.62 15.75
CA VAL A 357 -3.02 -8.37 16.23
C VAL A 357 -3.96 -8.00 15.08
N SER A 358 -5.20 -8.48 15.16
CA SER A 358 -6.33 -8.01 14.35
C SER A 358 -7.42 -7.54 15.31
N ARG A 359 -7.85 -6.27 15.22
CA ARG A 359 -8.84 -5.68 16.13
C ARG A 359 -10.26 -6.22 15.89
N LEU A 360 -10.53 -6.73 14.69
CA LEU A 360 -11.85 -7.28 14.30
C LEU A 360 -11.96 -8.79 14.49
N MET A 361 -10.88 -9.47 14.90
CA MET A 361 -10.89 -10.93 15.00
C MET A 361 -11.95 -11.45 15.99
N ASP A 362 -12.15 -10.77 17.12
CA ASP A 362 -13.14 -11.18 18.14
C ASP A 362 -14.59 -11.06 17.61
N GLU A 363 -14.85 -10.16 16.66
CA GLU A 363 -16.18 -9.97 16.04
C GLU A 363 -16.43 -10.94 14.87
N LEU A 364 -15.36 -11.39 14.21
CA LEU A 364 -15.43 -12.20 12.99
C LEU A 364 -15.38 -13.72 13.24
N CYS A 365 -14.67 -14.16 14.27
CA CYS A 365 -14.40 -15.57 14.51
C CYS A 365 -15.36 -16.22 15.51
N SER A 366 -15.52 -17.55 15.41
CA SER A 366 -16.28 -18.33 16.38
C SER A 366 -15.60 -18.34 17.76
N GLU A 367 -16.37 -18.45 18.85
CA GLU A 367 -15.82 -18.54 20.21
C GLU A 367 -14.81 -19.69 20.36
N LYS A 368 -15.07 -20.85 19.72
CA LYS A 368 -14.15 -21.99 19.71
C LYS A 368 -12.83 -21.64 19.02
N HIS A 369 -12.88 -20.94 17.89
CA HIS A 369 -11.69 -20.49 17.19
C HIS A 369 -10.88 -19.49 18.06
N LEU A 370 -11.56 -18.52 18.68
CA LEU A 370 -10.93 -17.53 19.56
C LEU A 370 -10.23 -18.19 20.76
N GLN A 371 -10.87 -19.17 21.40
CA GLN A 371 -10.27 -19.91 22.52
C GLN A 371 -9.00 -20.65 22.09
N ASN A 372 -9.04 -21.32 20.93
CA ASN A 372 -7.88 -22.03 20.41
C ASN A 372 -6.75 -21.06 19.99
N ALA A 373 -7.08 -19.91 19.40
CA ALA A 373 -6.12 -18.87 19.04
C ALA A 373 -5.43 -18.29 20.29
N ARG A 374 -6.20 -18.00 21.35
CA ARG A 374 -5.67 -17.55 22.64
C ARG A 374 -4.75 -18.60 23.28
N LYS A 375 -5.13 -19.88 23.23
CA LYS A 375 -4.30 -21.00 23.71
C LYS A 375 -2.99 -21.11 22.92
N LEU A 376 -3.04 -20.98 21.58
CA LEU A 376 -1.84 -20.96 20.73
C LEU A 376 -0.90 -19.82 21.12
N ARG A 377 -1.41 -18.59 21.23
CA ARG A 377 -0.61 -17.43 21.64
C ARG A 377 0.03 -17.62 23.02
N LYS A 378 -0.74 -18.11 24.01
CA LYS A 378 -0.24 -18.40 25.36
C LYS A 378 0.95 -19.36 25.32
N LEU A 379 0.81 -20.49 24.64
CA LEU A 379 1.86 -21.51 24.58
C LEU A 379 3.11 -21.00 23.83
N VAL A 380 2.93 -20.21 22.77
CA VAL A 380 4.05 -19.61 22.06
C VAL A 380 4.79 -18.60 22.94
N SER A 381 4.08 -17.74 23.69
CA SER A 381 4.70 -16.79 24.63
C SER A 381 5.52 -17.52 25.69
N ILE A 382 4.91 -18.50 26.35
CA ILE A 382 5.57 -19.28 27.42
C ILE A 382 6.82 -19.98 26.89
N TYR A 383 6.74 -20.61 25.72
CA TYR A 383 7.90 -21.27 25.12
C TYR A 383 9.02 -20.26 24.79
N GLN A 384 8.67 -19.12 24.20
CA GLN A 384 9.65 -18.11 23.78
C GLN A 384 10.35 -17.44 24.97
N GLU A 385 9.63 -17.11 26.03
CA GLU A 385 10.16 -16.51 27.27
C GLU A 385 11.11 -17.47 28.00
N ASN A 386 10.89 -18.78 27.89
CA ASN A 386 11.68 -19.81 28.58
C ASN A 386 12.70 -20.52 27.67
N GLN A 387 12.89 -20.05 26.43
CA GLN A 387 13.76 -20.73 25.46
C GLN A 387 15.21 -20.82 25.95
N ASP A 388 15.74 -19.77 26.57
CA ASP A 388 17.13 -19.76 27.06
C ASP A 388 17.32 -20.72 28.24
N LEU A 389 16.32 -20.80 29.13
CA LEU A 389 16.30 -21.76 30.24
C LEU A 389 16.33 -23.21 29.74
N LEU A 390 15.54 -23.52 28.70
CA LEU A 390 15.51 -24.82 28.04
C LEU A 390 16.88 -25.17 27.44
N LEU A 391 17.52 -24.23 26.75
CA LEU A 391 18.83 -24.41 26.11
C LEU A 391 19.96 -24.62 27.13
N MET A 392 19.86 -24.00 28.31
CA MET A 392 20.81 -24.18 29.41
C MET A 392 20.58 -25.48 30.21
N GLY A 393 19.55 -26.27 29.89
CA GLY A 393 19.19 -27.49 30.61
C GLY A 393 18.54 -27.24 31.96
N GLY A 394 18.03 -26.04 32.22
CA GLY A 394 17.38 -25.66 33.48
C GLY A 394 15.90 -26.04 33.57
N TYR A 395 15.32 -26.59 32.51
CA TYR A 395 13.93 -27.06 32.50
C TYR A 395 13.80 -28.42 33.19
N VAL A 396 12.91 -28.50 34.18
CA VAL A 396 12.55 -29.73 34.89
C VAL A 396 11.06 -29.98 34.71
N GLN A 397 10.73 -31.09 34.04
CA GLN A 397 9.34 -31.48 33.79
C GLN A 397 8.56 -31.65 35.11
N GLY A 398 7.33 -31.15 35.13
CA GLY A 398 6.40 -31.25 36.27
C GLY A 398 6.41 -30.06 37.22
N GLN A 399 7.30 -29.08 37.03
CA GLN A 399 7.31 -27.85 37.84
C GLN A 399 6.28 -26.83 37.38
N ASP A 400 6.03 -26.73 36.08
CA ASP A 400 5.07 -25.81 35.48
C ASP A 400 4.30 -26.53 34.37
N SER A 401 3.01 -26.77 34.59
CA SER A 401 2.16 -27.50 33.65
C SER A 401 1.95 -26.77 32.32
N ASP A 402 1.96 -25.44 32.32
CA ASP A 402 1.81 -24.66 31.08
C ASP A 402 3.10 -24.69 30.26
N LEU A 403 4.27 -24.60 30.91
CA LEU A 403 5.57 -24.75 30.25
C LEU A 403 5.77 -26.17 29.72
N ASP A 404 5.44 -27.19 30.52
CA ASP A 404 5.51 -28.59 30.10
C ASP A 404 4.67 -28.83 28.83
N LEU A 405 3.44 -28.30 28.82
CA LEU A 405 2.55 -28.39 27.66
C LEU A 405 3.11 -27.65 26.45
N ALA A 406 3.67 -26.45 26.65
CA ALA A 406 4.28 -25.67 25.59
C ALA A 406 5.47 -26.40 24.95
N VAL A 407 6.36 -26.96 25.77
CA VAL A 407 7.52 -27.75 25.32
C VAL A 407 7.06 -29.01 24.57
N GLN A 408 6.07 -29.72 25.09
CA GLN A 408 5.53 -30.93 24.46
C GLN A 408 4.88 -30.64 23.10
N LEU A 409 4.11 -29.57 22.99
CA LEU A 409 3.40 -29.20 21.76
C LEU A 409 4.26 -28.40 20.76
N TRP A 410 5.42 -27.91 21.17
CA TRP A 410 6.25 -27.04 20.35
C TRP A 410 6.54 -27.57 18.93
N PRO A 411 6.92 -28.84 18.72
CA PRO A 411 7.15 -29.36 17.37
C PRO A 411 5.89 -29.31 16.48
N LYS A 412 4.72 -29.56 17.07
CA LYS A 412 3.43 -29.46 16.35
C LYS A 412 3.07 -28.00 16.06
N ILE A 413 3.32 -27.10 17.01
CA ILE A 413 3.10 -25.65 16.84
C ILE A 413 3.97 -25.12 15.69
N VAL A 414 5.26 -25.44 15.67
CA VAL A 414 6.18 -25.03 14.59
C VAL A 414 5.72 -25.58 13.24
N GLY A 415 5.33 -26.86 13.18
CA GLY A 415 4.76 -27.46 11.96
C GLY A 415 3.44 -26.81 11.51
N PHE A 416 2.63 -26.32 12.46
CA PHE A 416 1.42 -25.58 12.14
C PHE A 416 1.73 -24.19 11.59
N LEU A 417 2.65 -23.45 12.21
CA LEU A 417 3.04 -22.09 11.80
C LEU A 417 3.82 -22.08 10.48
N HIS A 418 4.61 -23.12 10.23
CA HIS A 418 5.32 -23.29 8.97
C HIS A 418 4.34 -23.55 7.82
N GLN A 419 4.55 -22.87 6.70
CA GLN A 419 3.79 -23.07 5.47
C GLN A 419 4.69 -22.87 4.26
N ASN A 420 4.70 -23.84 3.36
CA ASN A 420 5.47 -23.74 2.13
C ASN A 420 4.80 -22.75 1.16
N GLN A 421 5.60 -22.12 0.29
CA GLN A 421 5.11 -21.05 -0.60
C GLN A 421 4.01 -21.47 -1.56
N ALA A 422 3.98 -22.75 -1.95
CA ALA A 422 3.00 -23.31 -2.87
C ALA A 422 1.72 -23.81 -2.16
N GLU A 423 1.74 -23.90 -0.84
CA GLU A 423 0.60 -24.36 -0.05
C GLU A 423 -0.40 -23.22 0.15
N ASN A 424 -1.68 -23.58 0.11
CA ASN A 424 -2.80 -22.71 0.43
C ASN A 424 -3.71 -23.44 1.42
N PHE A 425 -4.05 -22.76 2.52
CA PHE A 425 -4.97 -23.28 3.53
C PHE A 425 -6.11 -22.31 3.74
N SER A 426 -7.32 -22.76 3.38
CA SER A 426 -8.52 -21.97 3.62
C SER A 426 -8.77 -21.77 5.12
N PHE A 427 -9.52 -20.72 5.46
CA PHE A 427 -9.89 -20.40 6.84
C PHE A 427 -10.52 -21.61 7.57
N VAL A 428 -11.44 -22.32 6.92
CA VAL A 428 -12.11 -23.51 7.47
C VAL A 428 -11.11 -24.66 7.70
N GLN A 429 -10.15 -24.85 6.81
CA GLN A 429 -9.08 -25.84 7.01
C GLN A 429 -8.18 -25.44 8.17
N THR A 430 -7.81 -24.16 8.27
CA THR A 430 -7.01 -23.62 9.37
C THR A 430 -7.71 -23.79 10.70
N GLU A 431 -9.01 -23.52 10.81
CA GLU A 431 -9.79 -23.71 12.05
C GLU A 431 -9.78 -25.18 12.52
N ARG A 432 -9.92 -26.12 11.57
CA ARG A 432 -9.83 -27.56 11.86
C ARG A 432 -8.43 -27.97 12.31
N LEU A 433 -7.39 -27.51 11.62
CA LEU A 433 -6.00 -27.80 11.97
C LEU A 433 -5.62 -27.22 13.34
N LEU A 434 -6.09 -26.01 13.63
CA LEU A 434 -5.89 -25.34 14.92
C LEU A 434 -6.59 -26.08 16.06
N SER A 435 -7.81 -26.58 15.83
CA SER A 435 -8.52 -27.38 16.83
C SER A 435 -7.79 -28.70 17.11
N LYS A 436 -7.33 -29.41 16.07
CA LYS A 436 -6.56 -30.66 16.18
C LYS A 436 -5.20 -30.51 16.85
N LEU A 437 -4.68 -29.29 16.98
CA LEU A 437 -3.42 -29.03 17.68
C LEU A 437 -3.57 -29.27 19.19
N PHE A 438 -4.79 -29.11 19.72
CA PHE A 438 -5.11 -29.16 21.15
C PHE A 438 -5.97 -30.36 21.57
N GLU A 439 -6.38 -31.18 20.61
CA GLU A 439 -6.95 -32.52 20.78
C GLU A 439 -5.80 -33.55 20.83
#